data_AF-A0AAU9JXQ8-F1
#
_entry.id   AF-A0AAU9JXQ8-F1
#
_cell.length_a   1.000
_cell.length_b   1.000
_cell.length_c   1.000
_cell.angle_alpha   90.00
_cell.angle_beta   90.00
_cell.angle_gamma   90.00
#
_symmetry.space_group_name_H-M   'P 1'
#
loop_
_entity.id
_entity.type
_entity.pdbx_description
1 polymer ?
#
loop_
_entity_poly.entity_id
_entity_poly.type
_entity_poly.pdbx_seq_one_letter_code
_entity_poly.pdbx_strand_id
1 'polypeptide(L)'
;MSQAQLHNLFATDPLLFEKICEILKEKEKELIHGVTTVMGGDFAINLLEETFNVKDNSILLKKDGEKRTLGGVFLLLLRRNITPEQKKQIFNPHAQEKKKRHRERRRLEKQLKRLSTKDEEDEDKSKNVHSLENRLLTASNETPVFKLAAGVLVVKEPINKQIQCANTNNLN
;
A
#
# COMPACT_ATOMS: atom_id res chain seq x y z
N MET A 1 -4.39 21.19 -14.05
CA MET A 1 -5.25 20.36 -14.91
C MET A 1 -6.68 20.79 -14.64
N SER A 2 -7.51 20.98 -15.67
CA SER A 2 -8.90 21.42 -15.48
C SER A 2 -9.83 20.23 -15.16
N GLN A 3 -10.94 20.52 -14.49
CA GLN A 3 -12.02 19.57 -14.16
C GLN A 3 -12.41 18.64 -15.32
N ALA A 4 -12.59 19.22 -16.51
CA ALA A 4 -12.95 18.49 -17.72
C ALA A 4 -11.85 17.53 -18.21
N GLN A 5 -10.57 17.86 -17.97
CA GLN A 5 -9.44 17.01 -18.36
C GLN A 5 -9.32 15.77 -17.46
N LEU A 6 -9.63 15.89 -16.16
CA LEU A 6 -9.67 14.74 -15.27
C LEU A 6 -10.90 13.88 -15.58
N HIS A 7 -12.09 14.46 -15.64
CA HIS A 7 -13.31 13.69 -15.89
C HIS A 7 -13.24 12.85 -17.18
N ASN A 8 -12.81 13.44 -18.30
CA ASN A 8 -12.71 12.73 -19.58
C ASN A 8 -11.59 11.67 -19.63
N LEU A 9 -10.57 11.77 -18.77
CA LEU A 9 -9.46 10.81 -18.72
C LEU A 9 -9.78 9.58 -17.86
N PHE A 10 -10.83 9.66 -17.03
CA PHE A 10 -11.02 8.78 -15.87
C PHE A 10 -12.43 8.23 -15.70
N ALA A 11 -13.45 8.80 -16.34
CA ALA A 11 -14.87 8.49 -16.10
C ALA A 11 -15.27 7.02 -16.36
N THR A 12 -14.51 6.27 -17.16
CA THR A 12 -14.82 4.87 -17.52
C THR A 12 -13.68 3.89 -17.29
N ASP A 13 -12.59 4.32 -16.65
CA ASP A 13 -11.40 3.49 -16.51
C ASP A 13 -11.53 2.53 -15.31
N PRO A 14 -11.52 1.19 -15.52
CA PRO A 14 -11.50 0.22 -14.41
C PRO A 14 -10.25 0.35 -13.52
N LEU A 15 -9.19 1.01 -14.00
CA LEU A 15 -7.95 1.27 -13.25
C LEU A 15 -7.89 2.69 -12.67
N LEU A 16 -9.04 3.37 -12.55
CA LEU A 16 -9.14 4.71 -11.94
C LEU A 16 -8.44 4.78 -10.58
N PHE A 17 -8.68 3.79 -9.71
CA PHE A 17 -8.09 3.77 -8.37
C PHE A 17 -6.55 3.72 -8.40
N GLU A 18 -5.94 3.01 -9.36
CA GLU A 18 -4.48 2.91 -9.47
C GLU A 18 -3.85 4.26 -9.79
N LYS A 19 -4.44 4.98 -10.73
CA LYS A 19 -3.99 6.31 -11.12
C LYS A 19 -4.19 7.33 -9.99
N ILE A 20 -5.30 7.25 -9.25
CA ILE A 20 -5.51 8.06 -8.04
C ILE A 20 -4.41 7.73 -7.00
N CYS A 21 -4.07 6.46 -6.79
CA CYS A 21 -2.97 6.08 -5.89
C CYS A 21 -1.63 6.68 -6.30
N GLU A 22 -1.30 6.67 -7.60
CA GLU A 22 -0.07 7.26 -8.12
C GLU A 22 0.00 8.77 -7.85
N ILE A 23 -1.10 9.48 -8.09
CA ILE A 23 -1.22 10.92 -7.86
C ILE A 23 -1.07 11.26 -6.37
N LEU A 24 -1.80 10.53 -5.51
CA LEU A 24 -1.77 10.76 -4.06
C LEU A 24 -0.47 10.24 -3.40
N LYS A 25 0.37 9.50 -4.17
CA LYS A 25 1.52 8.73 -3.68
C LYS A 25 1.13 7.79 -2.55
N GLU A 26 -0.04 7.17 -2.67
CA GLU A 26 -0.56 6.28 -1.63
C GLU A 26 -0.05 4.86 -1.75
N LYS A 27 0.41 4.34 -0.61
CA LYS A 27 0.94 2.97 -0.50
C LYS A 27 -0.18 1.93 -0.48
N GLU A 28 -1.31 2.31 0.09
CA GLU A 28 -2.44 1.42 0.39
C GLU A 28 -3.48 1.47 -0.73
N LYS A 29 -3.20 0.78 -1.85
CA LYS A 29 -4.08 0.80 -3.04
C LYS A 29 -5.50 0.28 -2.76
N GLU A 30 -5.62 -0.70 -1.86
CA GLU A 30 -6.90 -1.30 -1.47
C GLU A 30 -7.86 -0.28 -0.83
N LEU A 31 -7.32 0.71 -0.10
CA LEU A 31 -8.14 1.76 0.51
C LEU A 31 -8.79 2.64 -0.56
N ILE A 32 -8.02 3.08 -1.56
CA ILE A 32 -8.52 3.91 -2.66
C ILE A 32 -9.49 3.10 -3.53
N HIS A 33 -9.19 1.82 -3.77
CA HIS A 33 -10.13 0.92 -4.43
C HIS A 33 -11.47 0.80 -3.66
N GLY A 34 -11.42 0.73 -2.33
CA GLY A 34 -12.62 0.75 -1.48
C GLY A 34 -13.41 2.05 -1.64
N VAL A 35 -12.75 3.20 -1.75
CA VAL A 35 -13.40 4.49 -2.01
C VAL A 35 -14.11 4.49 -3.37
N THR A 36 -13.43 4.10 -4.44
CA THR A 36 -14.03 4.07 -5.79
C THR A 36 -15.17 3.06 -5.89
N THR A 37 -15.09 1.95 -5.14
CA THR A 37 -16.13 0.91 -5.13
C THR A 37 -17.37 1.33 -4.34
N VAL A 38 -17.20 1.94 -3.16
CA VAL A 38 -18.31 2.31 -2.28
C VAL A 38 -18.97 3.63 -2.70
N MET A 39 -18.18 4.60 -3.16
CA MET A 39 -18.67 5.94 -3.50
C MET A 39 -18.84 6.17 -5.00
N GLY A 40 -18.25 5.33 -5.85
CA GLY A 40 -18.22 5.50 -7.30
C GLY A 40 -17.02 6.32 -7.80
N GLY A 41 -16.75 6.21 -9.09
CA GLY A 41 -15.63 6.89 -9.76
C GLY A 41 -15.77 8.41 -9.80
N ASP A 42 -16.95 8.91 -10.15
CA ASP A 42 -17.22 10.36 -10.26
C ASP A 42 -16.97 11.08 -8.93
N PHE A 43 -17.42 10.48 -7.83
CA PHE A 43 -17.16 11.00 -6.49
C PHE A 43 -15.64 11.05 -6.20
N ALA A 44 -14.91 9.98 -6.53
CA ALA A 44 -13.48 9.92 -6.29
C ALA A 44 -12.70 10.95 -7.12
N ILE A 45 -13.12 11.20 -8.37
CA ILE A 45 -12.53 12.21 -9.25
C ILE A 45 -12.80 13.62 -8.69
N ASN A 46 -14.06 13.92 -8.35
CA ASN A 46 -14.44 15.21 -7.77
C ASN A 46 -13.70 15.48 -6.45
N LEU A 47 -13.56 14.45 -5.61
CA LEU A 47 -12.82 14.54 -4.36
C LEU A 47 -11.32 14.79 -4.60
N LEU A 48 -10.73 14.18 -5.63
CA LEU A 48 -9.34 14.41 -6.01
C LEU A 48 -9.12 15.86 -6.46
N GLU A 49 -10.05 16.43 -7.22
CA GLU A 49 -9.99 17.84 -7.60
C GLU A 49 -10.10 18.77 -6.39
N GLU A 50 -11.08 18.53 -5.52
CA GLU A 50 -11.23 19.28 -4.26
C GLU A 50 -9.93 19.20 -3.43
N THR A 51 -9.28 18.04 -3.44
CA THR A 51 -7.99 17.84 -2.76
C THR A 51 -6.90 18.77 -3.30
N PHE A 52 -6.77 18.93 -4.62
CA PHE A 52 -5.82 19.86 -5.21
C PHE A 52 -6.13 21.31 -4.83
N ASN A 53 -7.40 21.71 -4.97
CA ASN A 53 -7.84 23.07 -4.64
C ASN A 53 -7.60 23.40 -3.16
N VAL A 54 -7.87 22.47 -2.25
CA VAL A 54 -7.63 22.65 -0.82
C VAL A 54 -6.13 22.61 -0.50
N LYS A 55 -5.35 21.76 -1.16
CA LYS A 55 -3.91 21.64 -0.89
C LYS A 55 -3.14 22.90 -1.29
N ASP A 56 -3.53 23.55 -2.37
CA ASP A 56 -2.89 24.77 -2.87
C ASP A 56 -3.27 26.01 -2.05
N ASN A 57 -4.49 26.02 -1.50
CA ASN A 57 -5.01 27.16 -0.73
C ASN A 57 -4.93 27.01 0.79
N SER A 58 -4.59 25.83 1.35
CA SER A 58 -4.71 25.60 2.79
C SER A 58 -3.39 25.40 3.54
N ILE A 59 -3.36 25.94 4.77
CA ILE A 59 -2.36 25.69 5.80
C ILE A 59 -2.80 24.49 6.67
N LEU A 60 -3.37 23.44 6.06
CA LEU A 60 -3.79 22.26 6.81
C LEU A 60 -2.56 21.54 7.36
N LEU A 61 -2.38 21.62 8.67
CA LEU A 61 -1.31 20.95 9.39
C LEU A 61 -1.75 19.58 9.90
N LYS A 62 -0.80 18.66 9.97
CA LYS A 62 -0.90 17.43 10.76
C LYS A 62 -0.92 17.80 12.25
N LYS A 63 -1.21 16.81 13.11
CA LYS A 63 -1.13 17.01 14.57
C LYS A 63 0.26 17.46 15.02
N ASP A 64 1.28 17.01 14.32
CA ASP A 64 2.68 17.33 14.59
C ASP A 64 3.13 18.68 14.02
N GLY A 65 2.21 19.48 13.45
CA GLY A 65 2.52 20.80 12.90
C GLY A 65 3.09 20.81 11.48
N GLU A 66 3.45 19.66 10.91
CA GLU A 66 3.86 19.57 9.51
C GLU A 66 2.71 19.82 8.52
N LYS A 67 3.02 20.35 7.34
CA LYS A 67 2.03 20.46 6.24
C LYS A 67 1.49 19.07 5.87
N ARG A 68 0.16 18.97 5.68
CA ARG A 68 -0.46 17.72 5.19
C ARG A 68 0.01 17.39 3.76
N THR A 69 0.19 16.10 3.51
CA THR A 69 0.41 15.54 2.17
C THR A 69 -0.90 15.50 1.39
N LEU A 70 -0.83 15.38 0.05
CA LEU A 70 -2.01 15.26 -0.81
C LEU A 70 -2.93 14.12 -0.36
N GLY A 71 -2.40 12.92 -0.15
CA GLY A 71 -3.18 11.78 0.39
C GLY A 71 -3.80 12.06 1.76
N GLY A 72 -3.08 12.76 2.65
CA GLY A 72 -3.62 13.17 3.94
C GLY A 72 -4.77 14.17 3.85
N VAL A 73 -4.75 15.07 2.86
CA VAL A 73 -5.86 15.99 2.57
C VAL A 73 -7.03 15.23 1.95
N PHE A 74 -6.78 14.35 0.98
CA PHE A 74 -7.80 13.50 0.37
C PHE A 74 -8.58 12.69 1.42
N LEU A 75 -7.88 12.02 2.32
CA LEU A 75 -8.49 11.23 3.39
C LEU A 75 -9.19 12.09 4.46
N LEU A 76 -8.82 13.37 4.59
CA LEU A 76 -9.52 14.30 5.47
C LEU A 76 -10.87 14.71 4.84
N LEU A 77 -10.86 15.09 3.57
CA LEU A 77 -12.05 15.48 2.82
C LEU A 77 -13.01 14.29 2.68
N LEU A 78 -12.49 13.11 2.35
CA LEU A 78 -13.26 11.87 2.31
C LEU A 78 -14.05 11.66 3.61
N ARG A 79 -13.39 11.79 4.77
CA ARG A 79 -14.05 11.58 6.08
C ARG A 79 -15.15 12.59 6.39
N ARG A 80 -15.13 13.77 5.76
CA ARG A 80 -16.17 14.81 5.91
C ARG A 80 -17.37 14.54 4.99
N ASN A 81 -17.12 13.91 3.85
CA ASN A 81 -18.10 13.70 2.79
C ASN A 81 -18.76 12.29 2.79
N ILE A 82 -18.53 11.47 3.82
CA ILE A 82 -19.09 10.11 3.93
C ILE A 82 -19.88 9.88 5.21
N THR A 83 -20.88 9.01 5.13
CA THR A 83 -21.65 8.55 6.29
C THR A 83 -20.84 7.59 7.18
N PRO A 84 -21.25 7.38 8.44
CA PRO A 84 -20.61 6.40 9.32
C PRO A 84 -20.60 4.97 8.76
N GLU A 85 -21.65 4.59 8.02
CA GLU A 85 -21.77 3.28 7.38
C GLU A 85 -20.79 3.11 6.22
N GLN A 86 -20.71 4.10 5.32
CA GLN A 86 -19.71 4.12 4.25
C GLN A 86 -18.29 4.15 4.82
N LYS A 87 -18.06 4.91 5.89
CA LYS A 87 -16.78 4.91 6.61
C LYS A 87 -16.43 3.52 7.13
N LYS A 88 -17.42 2.77 7.66
CA LYS A 88 -17.23 1.39 8.09
C LYS A 88 -16.87 0.50 6.90
N GLN A 89 -17.56 0.63 5.77
CA GLN A 89 -17.30 -0.17 4.57
C GLN A 89 -15.93 0.11 3.94
N ILE A 90 -15.49 1.37 3.93
CA ILE A 90 -14.22 1.77 3.32
C ILE A 90 -13.03 1.42 4.22
N PHE A 91 -13.11 1.72 5.52
CA PHE A 91 -11.95 1.61 6.42
C PHE A 91 -11.88 0.30 7.21
N ASN A 92 -12.99 -0.38 7.52
CA ASN A 92 -12.93 -1.58 8.36
C ASN A 92 -12.38 -2.83 7.67
N PRO A 93 -12.71 -3.14 6.40
CA PRO A 93 -12.13 -4.32 5.73
C PRO A 93 -10.60 -4.25 5.76
N HIS A 94 -10.05 -3.09 5.47
CA HIS A 94 -8.62 -2.85 5.54
C HIS A 94 -8.05 -3.00 6.97
N ALA A 95 -8.75 -2.47 7.98
CA ALA A 95 -8.34 -2.63 9.37
C ALA A 95 -8.32 -4.10 9.84
N GLN A 96 -9.30 -4.90 9.41
CA GLN A 96 -9.37 -6.33 9.73
C GLN A 96 -8.28 -7.13 9.01
N GLU A 97 -8.05 -6.87 7.73
CA GLU A 97 -6.99 -7.53 6.96
C GLU A 97 -5.61 -7.21 7.54
N LYS A 98 -5.35 -5.94 7.87
CA LYS A 98 -4.11 -5.52 8.56
C LYS A 98 -3.93 -6.22 9.91
N LYS A 99 -5.02 -6.37 10.68
CA LYS A 99 -4.99 -7.08 11.97
C LYS A 99 -4.72 -8.57 11.80
N LYS A 100 -5.32 -9.21 10.80
CA LYS A 100 -5.11 -10.62 10.46
C LYS A 100 -3.65 -10.85 10.04
N ARG A 101 -3.15 -10.02 9.12
CA ARG A 101 -1.76 -10.04 8.63
C ARG A 101 -0.75 -9.87 9.77
N HIS A 102 -0.96 -8.90 10.66
CA HIS A 102 -0.11 -8.71 11.83
C HIS A 102 -0.14 -9.93 12.79
N ARG A 103 -1.30 -10.55 12.99
CA ARG A 103 -1.42 -11.77 13.81
C ARG A 103 -0.68 -12.95 13.17
N GLU A 104 -0.80 -13.12 11.86
CA GLU A 104 -0.09 -14.16 11.13
C GLU A 104 1.43 -13.95 11.20
N ARG A 105 1.91 -12.72 10.94
CA ARG A 105 3.33 -12.37 11.06
C ARG A 105 3.89 -12.74 12.43
N ARG A 106 3.22 -12.32 13.52
CA ARG A 106 3.63 -12.68 14.89
C ARG A 106 3.61 -14.17 15.16
N ARG A 107 2.68 -14.93 14.55
CA ARG A 107 2.63 -16.38 14.69
C ARG A 107 3.81 -17.04 14.00
N LEU A 108 4.14 -16.60 12.78
CA LEU A 108 5.26 -17.12 11.99
C LEU A 108 6.60 -16.80 12.64
N GLU A 109 6.81 -15.56 13.11
CA GLU A 109 8.01 -15.15 13.86
C GLU A 109 8.25 -16.04 15.10
N LYS A 110 7.19 -16.36 15.85
CA LYS A 110 7.26 -17.27 17.00
C LYS A 110 7.60 -18.70 16.61
N GLN A 111 7.09 -19.19 15.48
CA GLN A 111 7.40 -20.54 14.99
C GLN A 111 8.87 -20.63 14.56
N LEU A 112 9.36 -19.62 13.83
CA LEU A 112 10.75 -19.55 13.37
C LEU A 112 11.73 -19.50 14.55
N LYS A 113 11.44 -18.66 15.56
CA LYS A 113 12.25 -18.57 16.78
C LYS A 113 12.32 -19.89 17.54
N ARG A 114 11.25 -20.68 17.58
CA ARG A 114 11.22 -22.01 18.23
C ARG A 114 11.98 -23.08 17.46
N LEU A 115 12.10 -22.94 16.14
CA LEU A 115 12.85 -23.86 15.29
C LEU A 115 14.35 -23.57 15.38
N SER A 116 14.74 -22.29 15.49
CA SER A 116 16.13 -21.86 15.66
C SER A 116 16.79 -22.31 16.97
N THR A 117 16.02 -22.72 17.98
CA THR A 117 16.53 -23.16 19.30
C THR A 117 16.55 -24.68 19.47
N LYS A 118 16.31 -25.45 18.41
CA LYS A 118 16.32 -26.91 18.45
C LYS A 118 17.55 -27.43 17.69
N ASP A 119 18.63 -27.67 18.41
CA ASP A 119 20.00 -27.99 17.94
C ASP A 119 20.19 -29.34 17.18
N GLU A 120 19.14 -29.91 16.60
CA GLU A 120 19.27 -31.10 15.73
C GLU A 120 19.11 -30.66 14.27
N GLU A 121 20.14 -30.85 13.45
CA GLU A 121 20.12 -30.50 12.03
C GLU A 121 19.51 -31.64 11.21
N ASP A 122 18.19 -31.56 10.98
CA ASP A 122 17.47 -32.45 10.07
C ASP A 122 17.18 -31.71 8.75
N GLU A 123 17.36 -32.36 7.61
CA GLU A 123 17.03 -31.83 6.27
C GLU A 123 15.55 -31.35 6.18
N ASP A 124 14.67 -32.01 6.95
CA ASP A 124 13.25 -31.67 7.07
C ASP A 124 13.00 -30.36 7.85
N LYS A 125 13.87 -29.99 8.79
CA LYS A 125 13.80 -28.68 9.48
C LYS A 125 14.13 -27.55 8.51
N SER A 126 15.12 -27.72 7.63
CA SER A 126 15.53 -26.70 6.66
C SER A 126 14.41 -26.35 5.67
N LYS A 127 13.73 -27.38 5.12
CA LYS A 127 12.55 -27.21 4.24
C LYS A 127 11.40 -26.49 4.95
N ASN A 128 11.16 -26.79 6.22
CA ASN A 128 10.11 -26.16 7.02
C ASN A 128 10.43 -24.69 7.36
N VAL A 129 11.69 -24.39 7.72
CA VAL A 129 12.16 -23.02 7.97
C VAL A 129 12.00 -22.17 6.71
N HIS A 130 12.46 -22.66 5.55
CA HIS A 130 12.33 -21.95 4.28
C HIS A 130 10.86 -21.69 3.89
N SER A 131 9.97 -22.66 4.14
CA SER A 131 8.52 -22.49 3.93
C SER A 131 7.92 -21.38 4.80
N LEU A 132 8.32 -21.32 6.08
CA LEU A 132 7.85 -20.30 7.01
C LEU A 132 8.41 -18.91 6.68
N GLU A 133 9.65 -18.80 6.23
CA GLU A 133 10.26 -17.55 5.79
C GLU A 133 9.55 -16.98 4.55
N ASN A 134 9.25 -17.82 3.56
CA ASN A 134 8.48 -17.41 2.39
C ASN A 134 7.08 -16.90 2.78
N ARG A 135 6.40 -17.57 3.70
CA ARG A 135 5.11 -17.11 4.23
C ARG A 135 5.26 -15.80 5.02
N LEU A 136 6.32 -15.64 5.80
CA LEU A 136 6.59 -14.43 6.56
C LEU A 136 6.85 -13.23 5.65
N LEU A 137 7.55 -13.43 4.53
CA LEU A 137 7.73 -12.43 3.48
C LEU A 137 6.37 -11.98 2.94
N THR A 138 5.50 -12.93 2.56
CA THR A 138 4.17 -12.60 2.03
C THR A 138 3.28 -11.88 3.04
N ALA A 139 3.37 -12.24 4.33
CA ALA A 139 2.65 -11.57 5.42
C ALA A 139 3.26 -10.20 5.78
N SER A 140 4.49 -9.91 5.37
CA SER A 140 5.17 -8.64 5.66
C SER A 140 5.07 -7.63 4.51
N ASN A 141 4.80 -8.09 3.29
CA ASN A 141 4.59 -7.22 2.13
C ASN A 141 3.24 -6.50 2.23
N GLU A 142 3.24 -5.18 2.00
CA GLU A 142 2.03 -4.34 2.09
C GLU A 142 1.10 -4.53 0.87
N THR A 143 1.65 -4.91 -0.29
CA THR A 143 0.88 -5.20 -1.50
C THR A 143 0.43 -6.66 -1.55
N PRO A 144 -0.82 -6.97 -1.94
CA PRO A 144 -1.20 -8.33 -2.26
C PRO A 144 -0.40 -8.75 -3.49
N VAL A 145 0.52 -9.71 -3.31
CA VAL A 145 1.14 -10.41 -4.44
C VAL A 145 0.02 -11.26 -5.05
N PHE A 146 -0.58 -10.79 -6.14
CA PHE A 146 -1.52 -11.58 -6.92
C PHE A 146 -0.80 -12.86 -7.35
N LYS A 147 -1.27 -13.99 -6.83
CA LYS A 147 -0.78 -15.32 -7.17
C LYS A 147 -1.34 -15.66 -8.56
N LEU A 148 -0.63 -15.30 -9.63
CA LEU A 148 -0.97 -15.80 -10.96
C LEU A 148 -0.68 -17.31 -10.95
N ALA A 149 -1.65 -18.11 -11.41
CA ALA A 149 -1.66 -19.57 -11.33
C ALA A 149 -0.52 -20.29 -12.10
N ALA A 150 0.45 -19.57 -12.64
CA ALA A 150 1.55 -20.10 -13.41
C ALA A 150 2.89 -19.55 -12.88
N GLY A 151 3.43 -20.18 -11.83
CA GLY A 151 4.87 -20.41 -11.59
C GLY A 151 5.93 -19.30 -11.76
N VAL A 152 5.59 -18.04 -11.99
CA VAL A 152 6.56 -16.97 -12.25
C VAL A 152 6.44 -15.90 -11.17
N LEU A 153 7.43 -15.87 -10.28
CA LEU A 153 7.67 -14.75 -9.36
C LEU A 153 8.18 -13.55 -10.17
N VAL A 154 7.30 -12.62 -10.53
CA VAL A 154 7.75 -11.29 -10.96
C VAL A 154 7.95 -10.44 -9.72
N VAL A 155 9.19 -10.39 -9.23
CA VAL A 155 9.63 -9.31 -8.35
C VAL A 155 9.69 -8.05 -9.21
N LYS A 156 8.71 -7.15 -9.10
CA LYS A 156 8.93 -5.78 -9.57
C LYS A 156 9.99 -5.18 -8.64
N GLU A 157 11.21 -5.03 -9.17
CA GLU A 157 12.28 -4.32 -8.47
C GLU A 157 11.79 -2.93 -8.07
N PRO A 158 12.06 -2.47 -6.83
CA PRO A 158 11.86 -1.07 -6.49
C PRO A 158 12.88 -0.23 -7.27
N ILE A 159 12.38 0.71 -8.09
CA ILE A 159 13.18 1.80 -8.64
C ILE A 159 13.55 2.73 -7.47
N ASN A 160 14.55 2.35 -6.66
CA ASN A 160 15.46 3.29 -6.02
C ASN A 160 16.61 2.56 -5.32
N LYS A 161 17.81 2.63 -5.90
CA LYS A 161 19.11 2.77 -5.21
C LYS A 161 20.23 2.87 -6.26
N GLN A 162 20.38 4.06 -6.86
CA GLN A 162 21.71 4.49 -7.27
C GLN A 162 22.45 4.94 -6.02
N ILE A 163 23.10 4.00 -5.33
CA ILE A 163 24.29 4.28 -4.54
C ILE A 163 25.23 3.09 -4.73
N GLN A 164 26.20 3.25 -5.61
CA GLN A 164 27.54 2.72 -5.37
C GLN A 164 28.55 3.83 -5.66
N CYS A 165 28.95 4.49 -4.57
CA CYS A 165 30.29 5.04 -4.45
C CYS A 165 31.23 3.83 -4.32
N ALA A 166 32.16 3.64 -5.26
CA ALA A 166 33.39 2.89 -5.02
C ALA A 166 34.46 3.42 -5.99
N ASN A 167 35.25 4.33 -5.46
CA ASN A 167 36.54 4.72 -5.97
C ASN A 167 37.54 3.64 -5.55
N THR A 168 38.21 2.97 -6.49
CA THR A 168 39.50 2.30 -6.24
C THR A 168 40.35 2.38 -7.49
N ASN A 169 41.45 3.11 -7.37
CA ASN A 169 42.61 3.07 -8.26
C ASN A 169 43.10 1.63 -8.48
N ASN A 170 43.61 1.36 -9.69
CA ASN A 170 45.01 0.97 -9.97
C ASN A 170 45.19 -0.21 -10.99
N LEU A 171 46.21 -0.04 -11.85
CA LEU A 171 46.88 -0.98 -12.78
C LEU A 171 46.08 -1.45 -14.02
N ASN A 172 46.52 -1.28 -15.27
CA ASN A 172 47.86 -1.10 -15.89
C ASN A 172 47.82 -0.03 -16.99
#